data_AF-A0A968LNY3-F1
#
_entry.id   AF-A0A968LNY3-F1
#
_cell.length_a   1.000
_cell.length_b   1.000
_cell.length_c   1.000
_cell.angle_alpha   90.00
_cell.angle_beta   90.00
_cell.angle_gamma   90.00
#
_symmetry.space_group_name_H-M   'P 1'
#
loop_
_entity.id
_entity.type
_entity.pdbx_description
1 polymer ?
#
loop_
_entity_poly.entity_id
_entity_poly.type
_entity_poly.pdbx_seq_one_letter_code
_entity_poly.pdbx_strand_id
1 'polypeptide(L)'
;MKVKFTVTNEFPIERRTAEIYAQQLAKVGVTAEIELVPFNTWIDKVFTKKDYDLTIIGHAESYDLDRYARDGYYFNWDNAEYAAMNKKALTTGDNVERNNLYIKMQYMLADRAPGIWAFTAPYIAATRKNVYGWWQNQAVLNSNVVRVFKTR
;
A
#
# COMPACT_ATOMS: atom_id res chain seq x y z
N MET A 1 -7.50 -23.22 8.64
CA MET A 1 -6.12 -22.86 8.17
C MET A 1 -5.53 -21.85 9.15
N LYS A 2 -4.23 -21.91 9.46
CA LYS A 2 -3.55 -20.91 10.29
C LYS A 2 -2.51 -20.16 9.47
N VAL A 3 -2.43 -18.84 9.63
CA VAL A 3 -1.48 -17.97 8.93
C VAL A 3 -0.89 -16.94 9.89
N LYS A 4 0.38 -16.59 9.70
CA LYS A 4 1.10 -15.56 10.45
C LYS A 4 0.89 -14.20 9.78
N PHE A 5 0.33 -13.25 10.52
CA PHE A 5 0.06 -11.90 10.05
C PHE A 5 1.03 -10.92 10.71
N THR A 6 2.17 -10.68 10.07
CA THR A 6 3.23 -9.81 10.59
C THR A 6 2.91 -8.34 10.30
N VAL A 7 2.79 -7.53 11.34
CA VAL A 7 2.38 -6.12 11.25
C VAL A 7 3.31 -5.26 12.08
N THR A 8 3.70 -4.11 11.54
CA THR A 8 4.54 -3.16 12.27
C THR A 8 3.77 -2.51 13.42
N ASN A 9 4.39 -2.36 14.58
CA ASN A 9 3.70 -1.88 15.78
C ASN A 9 3.53 -0.35 15.82
N GLU A 10 4.29 0.37 14.99
CA GLU A 10 4.37 1.83 14.96
C GLU A 10 3.17 2.48 14.28
N PHE A 11 2.48 1.78 13.37
CA PHE A 11 1.41 2.36 12.55
C PHE A 11 0.01 1.91 13.00
N PRO A 12 -0.79 2.80 13.64
CA PRO A 12 -2.06 2.41 14.24
C PRO A 12 -3.14 1.97 13.24
N ILE A 13 -3.13 2.53 12.02
CA ILE A 13 -4.12 2.22 10.98
C ILE A 13 -3.97 0.76 10.54
N GLU A 14 -2.73 0.33 10.28
CA GLU A 14 -2.32 -1.01 9.89
C GLU A 14 -2.64 -2.01 10.98
N ARG A 15 -2.29 -1.72 12.24
CA ARG A 15 -2.63 -2.55 13.40
C ARG A 15 -4.13 -2.78 13.51
N ARG A 16 -4.93 -1.70 13.46
CA ARG A 16 -6.38 -1.80 13.59
C ARG A 16 -7.01 -2.55 12.41
N THR A 17 -6.48 -2.35 11.21
CA THR A 17 -6.94 -3.07 10.02
C THR A 17 -6.63 -4.56 10.12
N ALA A 18 -5.45 -4.94 10.61
CA ALA A 18 -5.09 -6.33 10.83
C ALA A 18 -6.03 -7.04 11.82
N GLU A 19 -6.41 -6.38 12.92
CA GLU A 19 -7.41 -6.90 13.87
C GLU A 19 -8.76 -7.16 13.20
N ILE A 20 -9.22 -6.23 12.37
CA ILE A 20 -10.48 -6.36 11.63
C ILE A 20 -10.39 -7.52 10.63
N TYR A 21 -9.29 -7.63 9.89
CA TYR A 21 -9.08 -8.71 8.94
C TYR A 21 -8.94 -10.07 9.62
N ALA A 22 -8.25 -10.18 10.74
CA ALA A 22 -8.19 -11.42 11.51
C ALA A 22 -9.60 -11.88 11.95
N GLN A 23 -10.45 -10.94 12.38
CA GLN A 23 -11.85 -11.26 12.71
C GLN A 23 -12.69 -11.67 11.50
N GLN A 24 -12.49 -11.03 10.34
CA GLN A 24 -13.21 -11.38 9.11
C GLN A 24 -12.76 -12.73 8.55
N LEU A 25 -11.45 -13.00 8.55
CA LEU A 25 -10.85 -14.27 8.14
C LEU A 25 -11.32 -15.44 9.02
N ALA A 26 -11.48 -15.20 10.33
CA ALA A 26 -11.99 -16.22 11.26
C ALA A 26 -13.41 -16.70 10.86
N LYS A 27 -14.25 -15.82 10.32
CA LYS A 27 -15.61 -16.18 9.87
C LYS A 27 -15.63 -17.16 8.70
N VAL A 28 -14.53 -17.27 7.97
CA VAL A 28 -14.37 -18.19 6.84
C VAL A 28 -13.36 -19.32 7.14
N GLY A 29 -13.04 -19.56 8.42
CA GLY A 29 -12.20 -20.69 8.85
C GLY A 29 -10.69 -20.46 8.75
N VAL A 30 -10.26 -19.19 8.62
CA VAL A 30 -8.85 -18.81 8.59
C VAL A 30 -8.47 -18.10 9.89
N THR A 31 -7.55 -18.67 10.66
CA THR A 31 -7.01 -18.06 11.86
C THR A 31 -5.74 -17.28 11.50
N ALA A 32 -5.84 -15.95 11.50
CA ALA A 32 -4.69 -15.08 11.32
C ALA A 32 -4.10 -14.68 12.68
N GLU A 33 -2.91 -15.18 13.01
CA GLU A 33 -2.20 -14.88 14.24
C GLU A 33 -1.36 -13.60 14.03
N ILE A 34 -1.79 -12.50 14.65
CA ILE A 34 -1.14 -11.19 14.49
C ILE A 34 0.18 -11.15 15.28
N GLU A 35 1.28 -10.95 14.58
CA GLU A 35 2.61 -10.73 15.14
C GLU A 35 2.97 -9.25 15.01
N LEU A 36 2.97 -8.52 16.12
CA LEU A 36 3.41 -7.13 16.15
C LEU A 36 4.93 -7.06 16.28
N VAL A 37 5.59 -6.37 15.36
CA VAL A 37 7.06 -6.21 15.33
C VAL A 37 7.46 -4.74 15.17
N PRO A 38 8.67 -4.32 15.61
CA PRO A 38 9.20 -3.01 15.24
C PRO A 38 9.38 -2.87 13.72
N PHE A 39 9.32 -1.66 13.18
CA PHE A 39 9.38 -1.41 11.73
C PHE A 39 10.69 -1.90 11.11
N ASN A 40 11.82 -1.74 11.79
CA ASN A 40 13.10 -2.29 11.30
C ASN A 40 13.06 -3.82 11.19
N THR A 41 12.36 -4.49 12.12
CA THR A 41 12.15 -5.94 12.05
C THR A 41 11.18 -6.31 10.94
N TRP A 42 10.15 -5.49 10.69
CA TRP A 42 9.27 -5.64 9.53
C TRP A 42 10.05 -5.53 8.22
N ILE A 43 10.94 -4.54 8.09
CA ILE A 43 11.79 -4.36 6.90
C ILE A 43 12.68 -5.59 6.66
N ASP A 44 13.32 -6.11 7.71
CA ASP A 44 14.16 -7.30 7.57
C ASP A 44 13.35 -8.56 7.22
N LYS A 45 12.31 -8.89 8.00
CA LYS A 45 11.54 -10.13 7.84
C LYS A 45 10.63 -10.09 6.62
N VAL A 46 9.80 -9.05 6.50
CA VAL A 46 8.75 -8.96 5.48
C VAL A 46 9.33 -8.41 4.17
N PHE A 47 9.89 -7.20 4.19
CA PHE A 47 10.29 -6.54 2.95
C PHE A 47 11.52 -7.19 2.30
N THR A 48 12.53 -7.56 3.09
CA THR A 48 13.80 -8.05 2.59
C THR A 48 13.80 -9.58 2.42
N LYS A 49 13.45 -10.31 3.49
CA LYS A 49 13.47 -11.79 3.49
C LYS A 49 12.20 -12.43 2.96
N LYS A 50 11.09 -11.67 2.88
CA LYS A 50 9.78 -12.15 2.42
C LYS A 50 9.24 -13.32 3.26
N ASP A 51 9.59 -13.32 4.55
CA ASP A 51 9.17 -14.30 5.56
C ASP A 51 7.86 -13.86 6.23
N TYR A 52 6.74 -14.04 5.52
CA TYR A 52 5.40 -13.73 6.00
C TYR A 52 4.34 -14.50 5.22
N ASP A 53 3.19 -14.78 5.84
CA ASP A 53 2.00 -15.26 5.12
C ASP A 53 1.11 -14.06 4.75
N LEU A 54 0.89 -13.16 5.72
CA LEU A 54 0.14 -11.92 5.54
C LEU A 54 0.90 -10.74 6.16
N THR A 55 0.75 -9.58 5.54
CA THR A 55 1.28 -8.31 6.03
C THR A 55 0.37 -7.17 5.55
N ILE A 56 0.43 -6.03 6.23
CA ILE A 56 -0.24 -4.81 5.81
C ILE A 56 0.65 -3.61 6.10
N ILE A 57 0.76 -2.72 5.11
CA ILE A 57 1.55 -1.50 5.18
C ILE A 57 0.94 -0.44 4.27
N GLY A 58 1.02 0.82 4.68
CA GLY A 58 0.71 1.96 3.81
C GLY A 58 1.79 2.14 2.74
N HIS A 59 1.38 2.13 1.48
CA HIS A 59 2.21 2.49 0.33
C HIS A 59 2.13 4.01 0.09
N ALA A 60 3.27 4.69 0.07
CA ALA A 60 3.34 6.16 0.10
C ALA A 60 3.26 6.81 -1.28
N GLU A 61 3.61 6.06 -2.33
CA GLU A 61 3.70 6.54 -3.69
C GLU A 61 2.38 6.37 -4.45
N SER A 62 1.98 7.41 -5.18
CA SER A 62 0.73 7.45 -5.95
C SER A 62 0.73 6.54 -7.20
N TYR A 63 1.83 5.81 -7.45
CA TYR A 63 2.09 5.14 -8.71
C TYR A 63 2.86 3.82 -8.58
N ASP A 64 2.39 2.92 -7.71
CA ASP A 64 3.07 1.66 -7.40
C ASP A 64 2.82 0.51 -8.39
N LEU A 65 2.25 0.79 -9.57
CA LEU A 65 2.02 -0.25 -10.59
C LEU A 65 3.32 -0.90 -11.06
N ASP A 66 4.43 -0.16 -11.10
CA ASP A 66 5.73 -0.73 -11.50
C ASP A 66 6.28 -1.73 -10.48
N ARG A 67 5.89 -1.64 -9.20
CA ARG A 67 6.36 -2.53 -8.14
C ARG A 67 5.99 -3.99 -8.40
N TYR A 68 4.81 -4.23 -8.98
CA TYR A 68 4.35 -5.56 -9.40
C TYR A 68 5.09 -6.11 -10.64
N ALA A 69 5.90 -5.29 -11.31
CA ALA A 69 6.76 -5.73 -12.42
C ALA A 69 8.22 -5.92 -11.99
N ARG A 70 8.57 -5.66 -10.72
CA ARG A 70 9.94 -5.80 -10.21
C ARG A 70 10.18 -7.23 -9.75
N ASP A 71 11.17 -7.86 -10.35
CA ASP A 71 11.64 -9.16 -9.90
C ASP A 71 12.09 -9.10 -8.44
N GLY A 72 11.71 -10.12 -7.69
CA GLY A 72 12.05 -10.26 -6.29
C GLY A 72 11.46 -9.21 -5.35
N TYR A 73 10.44 -8.44 -5.76
CA TYR A 73 9.74 -7.54 -4.83
C TYR A 73 8.97 -8.34 -3.76
N TYR A 74 8.72 -7.70 -2.61
CA TYR A 74 8.25 -8.43 -1.43
C TYR A 74 6.86 -9.05 -1.62
N PHE A 75 6.03 -8.54 -2.55
CA PHE A 75 4.75 -9.13 -2.94
C PHE A 75 4.81 -10.61 -3.35
N ASN A 76 6.01 -11.17 -3.60
CA ASN A 76 6.21 -12.55 -4.08
C ASN A 76 5.38 -12.86 -5.34
N TRP A 77 5.25 -11.85 -6.21
CA TRP A 77 4.52 -11.93 -7.47
C TRP A 77 5.49 -11.84 -8.64
N ASP A 78 5.40 -12.80 -9.56
CA ASP A 78 6.09 -12.79 -10.84
C ASP A 78 5.09 -13.06 -11.96
N ASN A 79 5.06 -12.16 -12.95
CA ASN A 79 4.20 -12.28 -14.11
C ASN A 79 4.82 -11.57 -15.32
N ALA A 80 5.32 -12.37 -16.26
CA ALA A 80 6.00 -11.88 -17.45
C ALA A 80 5.12 -10.99 -18.34
N GLU A 81 3.81 -11.28 -18.42
CA GLU A 81 2.86 -10.46 -19.19
C GLU A 81 2.69 -9.08 -18.55
N TYR A 82 2.52 -9.03 -17.22
CA TYR A 82 2.45 -7.79 -16.46
C TYR A 82 3.73 -6.96 -16.63
N ALA A 83 4.91 -7.60 -16.50
CA ALA A 83 6.19 -6.94 -16.69
C ALA A 83 6.35 -6.36 -18.10
N ALA A 84 5.92 -7.10 -19.14
CA ALA A 84 5.94 -6.63 -20.52
C ALA A 84 5.01 -5.43 -20.75
N MET A 85 3.78 -5.47 -20.22
CA MET A 85 2.84 -4.35 -20.28
C MET A 85 3.41 -3.11 -19.57
N ASN A 86 3.96 -3.28 -18.38
CA ASN A 86 4.58 -2.19 -17.62
C ASN A 86 5.73 -1.53 -18.42
N LYS A 87 6.65 -2.33 -18.97
CA LYS A 87 7.75 -1.84 -19.81
C LYS A 87 7.23 -1.05 -21.01
N LYS A 88 6.19 -1.55 -21.68
CA LYS A 88 5.58 -0.87 -22.83
C LYS A 88 4.92 0.45 -22.43
N ALA A 89 4.19 0.47 -21.32
CA ALA A 89 3.51 1.68 -20.84
C ALA A 89 4.50 2.78 -20.41
N LEU A 90 5.66 2.40 -19.87
CA LEU A 90 6.74 3.34 -19.53
C LEU A 90 7.45 3.92 -20.75
N THR A 91 7.44 3.23 -21.90
CA THR A 91 8.23 3.60 -23.08
C THR A 91 7.42 4.15 -24.24
N THR A 92 6.11 3.89 -24.30
CA THR A 92 5.26 4.40 -25.38
C THR A 92 5.16 5.93 -25.37
N GLY A 93 5.11 6.52 -26.56
CA GLY A 93 4.81 7.94 -26.78
C GLY A 93 3.32 8.23 -26.92
N ASP A 94 2.48 7.21 -27.07
CA ASP A 94 1.03 7.35 -27.23
C ASP A 94 0.31 7.26 -25.86
N ASN A 95 -0.38 8.34 -25.49
CA ASN A 95 -1.13 8.41 -24.24
C ASN A 95 -2.38 7.51 -24.22
N VAL A 96 -3.02 7.27 -25.36
CA VAL A 96 -4.17 6.36 -25.45
C VAL A 96 -3.72 4.93 -25.21
N GLU A 97 -2.62 4.52 -25.86
CA GLU A 97 -2.01 3.22 -25.63
C GLU A 97 -1.57 3.06 -24.17
N ARG A 98 -0.88 4.06 -23.61
CA ARG A 98 -0.43 4.06 -22.21
C ARG A 98 -1.59 3.84 -21.24
N ASN A 99 -2.70 4.57 -21.41
CA ASN A 99 -3.87 4.45 -20.56
C ASN A 99 -4.51 3.06 -20.68
N ASN A 100 -4.64 2.53 -21.90
CA ASN A 100 -5.17 1.18 -22.12
C ASN A 100 -4.32 0.09 -21.45
N LEU A 101 -2.99 0.25 -21.45
CA LEU A 101 -2.09 -0.65 -20.74
C LEU A 101 -2.30 -0.59 -19.23
N TYR A 102 -2.37 0.61 -18.64
CA TYR A 102 -2.61 0.75 -17.20
C TYR A 102 -3.98 0.22 -16.76
N ILE A 103 -5.01 0.35 -17.59
CA ILE A 103 -6.32 -0.25 -17.33
C ILE A 103 -6.20 -1.78 -17.29
N LYS A 104 -5.57 -2.39 -18.29
CA LYS A 104 -5.35 -3.85 -18.34
C LYS A 104 -4.53 -4.37 -17.16
N MET A 105 -3.46 -3.65 -16.81
CA MET A 105 -2.61 -3.98 -15.67
C MET A 105 -3.41 -3.97 -14.36
N GLN A 106 -4.23 -2.94 -14.12
CA GLN A 106 -5.06 -2.86 -12.92
C GLN A 106 -6.13 -3.96 -12.86
N TYR A 107 -6.77 -4.30 -14.00
CA TYR A 107 -7.68 -5.44 -14.06
C TYR A 107 -6.98 -6.75 -13.73
N MET A 108 -5.75 -6.97 -14.24
CA MET A 108 -4.97 -8.15 -13.92
C MET A 108 -4.64 -8.22 -12.42
N LEU A 109 -4.25 -7.10 -11.79
CA LEU A 109 -4.00 -7.09 -10.34
C LEU A 109 -5.27 -7.37 -9.53
N ALA A 110 -6.42 -6.86 -9.95
CA ALA A 110 -7.69 -7.12 -9.29
C ALA A 110 -8.13 -8.59 -9.40
N ASP A 111 -7.92 -9.22 -10.56
CA ASP A 111 -8.25 -10.63 -10.80
C ASP A 111 -7.29 -11.59 -10.07
N ARG A 112 -5.99 -11.28 -10.08
CA ARG A 112 -4.95 -12.16 -9.54
C ARG A 112 -4.64 -11.92 -8.06
N ALA A 113 -5.01 -10.76 -7.54
CA ALA A 113 -4.86 -10.33 -6.15
C ALA A 113 -3.48 -10.62 -5.51
N PRO A 114 -2.33 -10.30 -6.16
CA PRO A 114 -1.01 -10.43 -5.52
C PRO A 114 -0.83 -9.53 -4.29
N GLY A 115 -1.65 -8.49 -4.20
CA GLY A 115 -1.85 -7.68 -3.01
C GLY A 115 -3.25 -7.07 -3.07
N ILE A 116 -3.84 -6.77 -1.91
CA ILE A 116 -5.19 -6.22 -1.80
C ILE A 116 -5.09 -4.77 -1.30
N TRP A 117 -5.50 -3.83 -2.16
CA TRP A 117 -5.59 -2.42 -1.81
C TRP A 117 -6.86 -2.17 -0.99
N ALA A 118 -6.68 -2.06 0.32
CA ALA A 118 -7.78 -2.02 1.29
C ALA A 118 -8.59 -0.71 1.25
N PHE A 119 -7.91 0.42 1.32
CA PHE A 119 -8.48 1.77 1.35
C PHE A 119 -7.39 2.82 1.17
N THR A 120 -7.78 4.06 0.89
CA THR A 120 -6.90 5.23 1.01
C THR A 120 -6.98 5.77 2.43
N ALA A 121 -5.85 5.83 3.13
CA ALA A 121 -5.80 6.36 4.48
C ALA A 121 -6.27 7.83 4.50
N PRO A 122 -7.12 8.24 5.45
CA PRO A 122 -7.59 9.61 5.52
C PRO A 122 -6.46 10.56 5.93
N TYR A 123 -6.41 11.73 5.31
CA TYR A 123 -5.58 12.83 5.77
C TYR A 123 -6.23 13.49 6.99
N ILE A 124 -5.66 13.29 8.18
CA ILE A 124 -6.15 13.86 9.43
C ILE A 124 -5.13 14.85 9.98
N ALA A 125 -5.52 16.13 10.05
CA ALA A 125 -4.70 17.19 10.63
C ALA A 125 -5.40 17.81 11.85
N ALA A 126 -4.67 17.91 12.96
CA ALA A 126 -5.08 18.67 14.14
C ALA A 126 -4.28 19.97 14.21
N THR A 127 -4.96 21.11 14.15
CA THR A 127 -4.32 22.43 14.02
C THR A 127 -4.80 23.38 15.11
N ARG A 128 -3.99 24.41 15.41
CA ARG A 128 -4.46 25.51 16.27
C ARG A 128 -5.51 26.32 15.52
N LYS A 129 -6.50 26.86 16.25
CA LYS A 129 -7.59 27.67 15.68
C LYS A 129 -7.13 28.87 14.83
N ASN A 130 -5.94 29.40 15.07
CA ASN A 130 -5.36 30.51 14.32
C ASN A 130 -4.32 30.10 13.26
N VAL A 131 -4.25 28.81 12.90
CA VAL A 131 -3.37 28.29 11.85
C VAL A 131 -4.22 27.77 10.71
N TYR A 132 -4.03 28.34 9.53
CA TYR A 132 -4.83 28.13 8.33
C TYR A 132 -3.96 27.69 7.15
N GLY A 133 -4.60 27.33 6.03
CA GLY A 133 -3.92 27.03 4.77
C GLY A 133 -3.37 25.60 4.65
N TRP A 134 -3.79 24.71 5.56
CA TRP A 134 -3.55 23.26 5.41
C TRP A 134 -4.33 22.69 4.23
N TRP A 135 -3.73 21.71 3.56
CA TRP A 135 -4.38 20.97 2.49
C TRP A 135 -5.54 20.15 3.04
N GLN A 136 -6.67 20.10 2.34
CA GLN A 136 -7.81 19.28 2.76
C GLN A 136 -7.69 17.83 2.28
N ASN A 137 -7.21 17.62 1.05
CA ASN A 137 -7.12 16.31 0.39
C ASN A 137 -5.71 16.07 -0.13
N GLN A 138 -4.76 15.86 0.77
CA GLN A 138 -3.38 15.66 0.39
C GLN A 138 -3.18 14.23 -0.15
N ALA A 139 -2.73 14.12 -1.40
CA ALA A 139 -2.67 12.83 -2.12
C ALA A 139 -1.45 11.96 -1.79
N VAL A 140 -0.50 12.47 -0.99
CA VAL A 140 0.77 11.81 -0.68
C VAL A 140 1.13 12.00 0.79
N LEU A 141 1.87 11.05 1.36
CA LEU A 141 2.32 11.05 2.76
C LEU A 141 3.47 12.06 2.99
N ASN A 142 3.19 13.35 2.84
CA ASN A 142 4.08 14.44 3.23
C ASN A 142 3.34 15.53 4.02
N SER A 143 4.07 16.51 4.54
CA SER A 143 3.49 17.71 5.17
C SER A 143 3.80 18.92 4.30
N ASN A 144 2.89 19.27 3.38
CA ASN A 144 3.07 20.45 2.54
C ASN A 144 2.60 21.71 3.29
N VAL A 145 3.57 22.51 3.75
CA VAL A 145 3.33 23.72 4.54
C VAL A 145 3.44 25.02 3.74
N VAL A 146 3.60 24.96 2.41
CA VAL A 146 3.86 26.15 1.57
C VAL A 146 2.74 27.20 1.69
N ARG A 147 1.50 26.76 1.89
CA ARG A 147 0.33 27.64 2.05
C ARG A 147 -0.10 27.83 3.50
N VAL A 148 0.63 27.25 4.45
CA VAL A 148 0.25 27.28 5.87
C VAL A 148 0.70 28.60 6.49
N PHE A 149 -0.23 29.31 7.15
CA PHE A 149 0.06 30.57 7.82
C PHE A 149 -0.67 30.68 9.16
N LYS A 150 -0.15 31.53 10.04
CA LYS A 150 -0.72 31.83 11.35
C LYS A 150 -1.25 33.27 11.35
N THR A 151 -2.48 33.47 11.81
CA THR A 151 -3.01 34.81 12.08
C THR A 151 -2.72 35.22 13.52
N ARG A 152 -2.54 36.53 13.75
CA ARG A 152 -2.44 37.08 15.10
C ARG A 152 -3.74 36.92 15.86
#